data_AF-A0A960R4J5-F1
#
_entry.id   AF-A0A960R4J5-F1
#
_cell.length_a   1.000
_cell.length_b   1.000
_cell.length_c   1.000
_cell.angle_alpha   90.00
_cell.angle_beta   90.00
_cell.angle_gamma   90.00
#
_symmetry.space_group_name_H-M   'P 1'
#
loop_
_entity.id
_entity.type
_entity.pdbx_description
1 polymer ?
#
loop_
_entity_poly.entity_id
_entity_poly.type
_entity_poly.pdbx_seq_one_letter_code
_entity_poly.pdbx_strand_id
1 'polypeptide(L)' 'MPTDTSEKGLETLIMRHLTGVDGLSADSSGLVAESKPTPNGNGWIAGSSAAYDQEFAVDTVQL' A
#
# COMPACT_ATOMS: atom_id res chain seq x y z
N MET A 1 12.24 4.59 24.37
CA MET A 1 10.78 4.75 24.17
C MET A 1 10.25 3.40 23.75
N PRO A 2 9.15 2.90 24.34
CA PRO A 2 8.55 1.66 23.88
C PRO A 2 8.06 1.81 22.45
N THR A 3 8.22 0.75 21.65
CA THR A 3 7.60 0.66 20.33
C THR A 3 6.09 0.75 20.50
N ASP A 4 5.42 1.55 19.68
CA ASP A 4 3.97 1.58 19.65
C ASP A 4 3.45 0.27 19.06
N THR A 5 2.87 -0.57 19.93
CA THR A 5 2.26 -1.85 19.57
C THR A 5 0.74 -1.78 19.51
N SER A 6 0.15 -0.58 19.49
CA SER A 6 -1.26 -0.42 19.13
C SER A 6 -1.52 -0.92 17.71
N GLU A 7 -2.78 -1.16 17.37
CA GLU A 7 -3.16 -1.57 16.00
C GLU A 7 -2.61 -0.59 14.94
N LYS A 8 -2.73 0.71 15.19
CA LYS A 8 -2.20 1.76 14.29
C LYS A 8 -0.68 1.84 14.29
N GLY A 9 -0.03 1.63 15.43
CA GLY A 9 1.42 1.53 15.51
C GLY A 9 1.97 0.36 14.67
N LEU A 10 1.32 -0.81 14.78
CA LEU A 10 1.68 -1.99 14.00
C LEU A 10 1.38 -1.81 12.51
N GLU A 11 0.22 -1.27 12.14
CA GLU A 11 -0.12 -0.94 10.74
C GLU A 11 0.96 -0.06 10.10
N THR A 12 1.37 1.00 10.80
CA THR A 12 2.42 1.92 10.34
C THR A 12 3.77 1.21 10.15
N LEU A 13 4.18 0.41 11.14
CA LEU A 13 5.44 -0.35 11.10
C LEU A 13 5.45 -1.37 9.95
N ILE A 14 4.36 -2.10 9.77
CA ILE A 14 4.21 -3.10 8.71
C ILE A 14 4.25 -2.41 7.34
N MET A 15 3.45 -1.35 7.15
CA MET A 15 3.40 -0.59 5.90
C MET A 15 4.79 -0.07 5.52
N ARG A 16 5.50 0.56 6.46
CA ARG A 16 6.84 1.08 6.20
C ARG A 16 7.85 -0.02 5.93
N HIS A 17 7.77 -1.16 6.61
CA HIS A 17 8.66 -2.29 6.34
C HIS A 17 8.44 -2.91 4.95
N LEU A 18 7.18 -3.05 4.54
CA LEU A 18 6.85 -3.68 3.26
C LEU A 18 7.04 -2.74 2.08
N THR A 19 6.57 -1.51 2.20
CA THR A 19 6.45 -0.55 1.09
C THR A 19 7.45 0.61 1.16
N GLY A 20 8.03 0.88 2.33
CA GLY A 20 8.89 2.04 2.58
C GLY A 20 8.12 3.30 3.00
N VAL A 21 6.79 3.27 3.09
CA VAL A 21 5.94 4.41 3.48
C VAL A 21 4.95 4.04 4.59
N ASP A 22 4.48 5.03 5.35
CA ASP A 22 3.64 4.83 6.55
C ASP A 22 2.13 4.65 6.25
N GLY A 23 1.73 4.51 4.98
CA GLY A 23 0.32 4.38 4.60
C GLY A 23 0.10 4.30 3.08
N LEU A 24 -1.16 4.13 2.67
CA LEU A 24 -1.56 4.19 1.27
C LEU A 24 -1.62 5.66 0.82
N SER A 25 -0.91 6.02 -0.24
CA SER A 25 -1.06 7.36 -0.83
C SER A 25 -2.43 7.45 -1.50
N ALA A 26 -3.21 8.46 -1.15
CA ALA A 26 -4.60 8.59 -1.59
C ALA A 26 -4.75 8.95 -3.08
N ASP A 27 -3.70 9.46 -3.72
CA ASP A 27 -3.80 10.04 -5.07
C ASP A 27 -2.97 9.28 -6.10
N SER A 28 -3.65 8.38 -6.82
CA SER A 28 -3.21 7.86 -8.12
C SER A 28 -3.77 8.67 -9.30
N SER A 29 -4.52 9.75 -9.04
CA SER A 29 -5.16 10.54 -10.08
C SER A 29 -4.12 11.21 -10.98
N GLY A 30 -4.07 10.78 -12.24
CA GLY A 30 -3.13 11.28 -13.25
C GLY A 30 -1.81 10.51 -13.38
N LEU A 31 -1.61 9.43 -12.64
CA LEU A 31 -0.46 8.53 -12.84
C LEU A 31 -0.75 7.54 -13.96
N VAL A 32 0.08 7.53 -15.02
CA VAL A 32 0.00 6.59 -16.16
C VAL A 32 0.55 5.21 -15.80
N ALA A 33 1.38 5.13 -14.75
CA ALA A 33 1.95 3.91 -14.21
C ALA A 33 2.26 4.07 -12.72
N GLU A 34 2.32 2.95 -12.00
CA GLU A 34 2.70 2.95 -10.59
C GLU A 34 4.13 3.46 -10.41
N SER A 35 4.35 4.25 -9.35
CA SER A 35 5.69 4.72 -9.00
C SER A 35 6.57 3.54 -8.60
N LYS A 36 7.83 3.58 -9.03
CA LYS A 36 8.84 2.58 -8.65
C LYS A 36 8.83 2.39 -7.12
N PRO A 37 8.87 1.14 -6.61
CA PRO A 37 8.92 0.89 -5.18
C PRO A 37 10.06 1.68 -4.53
N THR A 38 9.79 2.29 -3.37
CA THR A 38 10.81 2.97 -2.59
C THR A 38 11.92 1.98 -2.20
N PRO A 39 13.21 2.36 -2.28
CA PRO A 39 14.32 1.45 -2.00
C PRO A 39 14.31 0.83 -0.58
N ASN A 40 13.51 1.41 0.32
CA ASN A 40 13.48 1.08 1.74
C ASN A 40 12.41 0.04 2.10
N GLY A 41 11.59 -0.42 1.14
CA GLY A 41 10.61 -1.49 1.34
C GLY A 41 11.10 -2.85 0.85
N ASN A 42 10.49 -3.95 1.30
CA ASN A 42 10.78 -5.32 0.88
C ASN A 42 10.20 -5.69 -0.51
N GLY A 43 10.04 -4.71 -1.40
CA GLY A 43 9.54 -4.93 -2.77
C GLY A 43 8.01 -4.87 -2.92
N TRP A 44 7.27 -4.54 -1.87
CA TRP A 44 5.85 -4.22 -1.99
C TRP A 44 5.64 -2.76 -2.38
N ILE A 45 4.51 -2.49 -3.03
CA ILE A 45 4.08 -1.16 -3.46
C ILE A 45 2.81 -0.76 -2.71
N ALA A 46 2.74 0.50 -2.29
CA ALA A 46 1.53 1.09 -1.72
C ALA A 46 0.60 1.57 -2.86
N GLY A 47 0.11 0.62 -3.67
CA GLY A 47 -0.74 0.88 -4.84
C GLY A 47 -2.18 1.23 -4.48
N SER A 48 -2.90 1.83 -5.44
CA SER A 48 -4.32 2.17 -5.32
C SER A 48 -5.18 1.16 -6.08
N SER A 49 -6.25 0.67 -5.47
CA SER A 49 -7.21 -0.23 -6.14
C SER A 49 -7.90 0.44 -7.34
N ALA A 50 -8.04 1.76 -7.33
CA ALA A 50 -8.62 2.52 -8.43
C ALA A 50 -7.75 2.53 -9.70
N ALA A 51 -6.49 2.10 -9.60
CA ALA A 51 -5.59 1.96 -10.76
C ALA A 51 -5.85 0.67 -11.56
N TYR A 52 -6.66 -0.25 -11.04
CA TYR A 52 -6.95 -1.55 -11.67
C TYR A 52 -8.33 -1.55 -12.31
N ASP A 53 -8.45 -2.22 -13.46
CA ASP A 53 -9.73 -2.44 -14.10
C ASP A 53 -10.55 -3.46 -13.30
N GLN A 54 -11.69 -3.01 -12.77
CA GLN A 54 -12.55 -3.82 -11.92
C GLN A 54 -13.20 -4.99 -12.67
N GLU A 55 -13.33 -4.92 -14.00
CA GLU A 55 -13.85 -6.04 -14.80
C GLU A 55 -12.88 -7.24 -14.78
N PHE A 56 -11.58 -6.98 -14.64
CA PHE A 56 -10.54 -8.01 -14.64
C PHE A 56 -9.95 -8.28 -13.25
N ALA A 57 -10.26 -7.46 -12.25
CA ALA A 57 -9.83 -7.67 -10.87
C ALA A 57 -10.61 -8.83 -10.21
N VAL A 58 -9.97 -9.51 -9.26
CA VAL A 58 -10.64 -10.54 -8.45
C VAL A 58 -11.67 -9.87 -7.53
N ASP A 59 -12.93 -10.26 -7.67
CA ASP A 59 -14.00 -9.88 -6.75
C ASP A 59 -13.92 -10.74 -5.48
N THR A 60 -13.48 -10.14 -4.37
CA THR A 60 -13.36 -10.82 -3.09
C THR A 60 -14.70 -11.04 -2.36
N VAL A 61 -15.79 -10.40 -2.81
CA VAL A 61 -17.14 -10.56 -2.21
C VAL A 61 -17.88 -11.74 -2.83
N GLN A 62 -17.65 -12.01 -4.11
CA GLN A 62 -18.23 -13.15 -4.83
C GLN A 62 -17.37 -14.43 -4.78
N LEU A 63 -16.33 -14.45 -3.93
CA LEU A 63 -15.40 -15.57 -3.77
C LEU A 63 -15.98 -16.74 -2.98
#